data_AF-A0A9E0UP86-F1
#
_entry.id   AF-A0A9E0UP86-F1
#
_cell.length_a   1.000
_cell.length_b   1.000
_cell.length_c   1.000
_cell.angle_alpha   90.00
_cell.angle_beta   90.00
_cell.angle_gamma   90.00
#
_symmetry.space_group_name_H-M   'P 1'
#
loop_
_entity.id
_entity.type
_entity.pdbx_description
1 polymer ?
#
loop_
_entity_poly.entity_id
_entity_poly.type
_entity_poly.pdbx_seq_one_letter_code
_entity_poly.pdbx_strand_id
1 'polypeptide(L)'
;MLKLIPILFIALIFTSCSKDDKPKNETKQNSSTTSTQTVANDDADTNMSKEEIFSSTLVQDIAGDENEDLEMYLEEVIYPMVSKSNKVTLEKISGSVYLLSYDDNGTMKNLLIQEYYSPAKDEMVFDKTETTTNAVKQFVK
;
A
#
# COMPACT_ATOMS: atom_id res chain seq x y z
N MET A 1 36.40 29.99 -1.48
CA MET A 1 35.38 30.88 -0.88
C MET A 1 34.36 31.11 -1.99
N LEU A 2 33.08 30.75 -1.90
CA LEU A 2 32.10 31.02 -0.85
C LEU A 2 31.05 29.89 -0.89
N LYS A 3 30.68 29.35 0.27
CA LYS A 3 29.57 28.40 0.46
C LYS A 3 28.26 29.19 0.55
N LEU A 4 27.19 28.70 -0.05
CA LEU A 4 25.82 29.14 0.26
C LEU A 4 24.98 27.90 0.57
N ILE A 5 24.58 27.81 1.84
CA ILE A 5 23.70 26.81 2.44
C ILE A 5 22.26 27.37 2.42
N PRO A 6 21.22 26.54 2.20
CA PRO A 6 19.83 26.97 2.08
C PRO A 6 19.21 27.32 3.45
N ILE A 7 18.33 28.31 3.48
CA ILE A 7 17.49 28.64 4.66
C ILE A 7 16.04 28.28 4.37
N LEU A 8 15.59 27.29 5.13
CA LEU A 8 14.24 26.84 5.44
C LEU A 8 13.37 27.96 6.03
N PHE A 9 12.09 28.09 5.66
CA PHE A 9 11.03 28.47 6.61
C PHE A 9 9.67 27.89 6.19
N ILE A 10 9.25 26.88 6.95
CA ILE A 10 7.89 26.33 7.01
C ILE A 10 7.00 27.37 7.69
N ALA A 11 5.85 27.68 7.10
CA ALA A 11 4.78 28.43 7.74
C ALA A 11 3.48 27.60 7.75
N LEU A 12 3.34 26.79 8.80
CA LEU A 12 2.05 26.25 9.24
C LEU A 12 1.27 27.38 9.92
N ILE A 13 0.12 27.76 9.35
CA ILE A 13 -0.82 28.66 10.02
C ILE A 13 -2.10 27.86 10.32
N PHE A 14 -2.15 27.29 11.52
CA PHE A 14 -3.39 26.81 12.12
C PHE A 14 -4.17 28.01 12.65
N THR A 15 -5.29 28.36 12.01
CA THR A 15 -6.30 29.25 12.59
C THR A 15 -7.42 28.42 13.20
N SER A 16 -7.30 28.19 14.50
CA SER A 16 -8.38 27.72 15.37
C SER A 16 -8.92 28.89 16.19
N CYS A 17 -10.25 29.01 16.26
CA CYS A 17 -11.12 29.67 17.26
C CYS A 17 -12.23 30.47 16.57
N SER A 18 -13.48 30.54 17.02
CA SER A 18 -14.28 29.87 18.07
C SER A 18 -15.63 30.61 18.08
N LYS A 19 -16.75 29.88 18.28
CA LYS A 19 -18.01 30.33 18.95
C LYS A 19 -18.80 31.48 18.31
N ASP A 20 -20.11 31.64 18.46
CA ASP A 20 -21.29 30.92 18.96
C ASP A 20 -22.44 31.85 18.51
N ASP A 21 -23.59 31.34 18.08
CA ASP A 21 -24.92 31.86 18.45
C ASP A 21 -26.05 31.11 17.72
N LYS A 22 -26.72 30.24 18.48
CA LYS A 22 -28.13 29.83 18.27
C LYS A 22 -29.04 31.00 18.74
N PRO A 23 -30.40 30.96 18.75
CA PRO A 23 -31.36 29.91 18.33
C PRO A 23 -32.62 30.43 17.59
N LYS A 24 -33.44 29.52 17.03
CA LYS A 24 -34.93 29.48 17.09
C LYS A 24 -35.46 28.47 16.08
N ASN A 25 -36.51 27.69 16.30
CA ASN A 25 -37.22 27.25 17.50
C ASN A 25 -38.09 26.05 17.04
N GLU A 26 -38.31 25.10 17.95
CA GLU A 26 -39.45 24.16 18.07
C GLU A 26 -39.95 23.39 16.81
N THR A 27 -39.98 22.06 16.80
CA THR A 27 -41.00 21.28 17.54
C THR A 27 -40.67 19.77 17.58
N LYS A 28 -40.80 19.18 18.79
CA LYS A 28 -41.20 17.81 19.22
C LYS A 28 -41.39 16.71 18.15
N GLN A 29 -41.18 15.41 18.35
CA GLN A 29 -40.71 14.50 19.41
C GLN A 29 -40.98 13.08 18.85
N ASN A 30 -40.04 12.13 19.03
CA ASN A 30 -40.19 10.66 18.98
C ASN A 30 -40.85 9.94 17.78
N SER A 31 -40.08 9.11 17.06
CA SER A 31 -39.88 7.68 17.37
C SER A 31 -39.49 6.85 16.13
N SER A 32 -38.37 6.13 16.26
CA SER A 32 -38.02 4.84 15.62
C SER A 32 -37.86 4.71 14.08
N THR A 33 -36.56 4.72 13.70
CA THR A 33 -35.86 3.62 12.99
C THR A 33 -35.89 3.56 11.46
N THR A 34 -34.68 3.76 10.91
CA THR A 34 -34.13 3.36 9.61
C THR A 34 -34.69 4.03 8.36
N SER A 35 -34.04 5.11 7.94
CA SER A 35 -33.52 5.32 6.58
C SER A 35 -32.79 6.67 6.48
N THR A 36 -31.75 6.69 5.66
CA THR A 36 -31.07 7.87 5.09
C THR A 36 -30.42 8.84 6.08
N GLN A 37 -29.15 8.59 6.40
CA GLN A 37 -28.19 9.68 6.60
C GLN A 37 -27.38 9.86 5.32
N THR A 38 -27.79 10.89 4.60
CA THR A 38 -27.03 11.71 3.68
C THR A 38 -25.54 11.75 4.04
N VAL A 39 -24.73 11.00 3.29
CA VAL A 39 -23.31 11.30 3.13
C VAL A 39 -23.24 12.36 2.04
N ALA A 40 -23.18 13.63 2.45
CA ALA A 40 -22.83 14.71 1.54
C ALA A 40 -21.32 14.94 1.67
N ASN A 41 -20.63 14.69 0.56
CA ASN A 41 -19.30 15.16 0.18
C ASN A 41 -18.11 14.71 1.03
N ASP A 42 -17.49 13.62 0.59
CA ASP A 42 -16.12 13.67 0.05
C ASP A 42 -16.01 12.60 -1.04
N ASP A 43 -16.56 12.92 -2.21
CA ASP A 43 -16.38 12.14 -3.45
C ASP A 43 -15.10 12.65 -4.14
N ALA A 44 -14.00 12.62 -3.40
CA ALA A 44 -12.67 12.93 -3.90
C ALA A 44 -12.01 11.62 -4.34
N ASP A 45 -12.16 11.33 -5.63
CA ASP A 45 -11.17 10.65 -6.47
C ASP A 45 -10.40 9.49 -5.81
N THR A 46 -11.11 8.52 -5.25
CA THR A 46 -10.53 7.32 -4.61
C THR A 46 -10.61 6.10 -5.52
N ASN A 47 -10.46 6.32 -6.83
CA ASN A 47 -10.47 5.23 -7.80
C ASN A 47 -9.02 4.84 -8.12
N MET A 48 -8.35 4.18 -7.16
CA MET A 48 -7.04 3.57 -7.39
C MET A 48 -7.13 2.57 -8.54
N SER A 49 -6.07 2.50 -9.34
CA SER A 49 -5.90 1.49 -10.38
C SER A 49 -5.81 0.09 -9.76
N LYS A 50 -5.99 -0.94 -10.59
CA LYS A 50 -5.93 -2.33 -10.10
C LYS A 50 -4.51 -2.70 -9.69
N GLU A 51 -3.56 -2.11 -10.38
CA GLU A 51 -2.13 -2.19 -10.19
C GLU A 51 -1.76 -1.62 -8.81
N GLU A 52 -2.24 -0.41 -8.48
CA GLU A 52 -2.06 0.24 -7.17
C GLU A 52 -2.75 -0.51 -6.04
N ILE A 53 -3.97 -1.02 -6.27
CA ILE A 53 -4.67 -1.85 -5.26
C ILE A 53 -3.88 -3.13 -4.98
N PHE A 54 -3.32 -3.76 -6.02
CA PHE A 54 -2.52 -4.97 -5.90
C PHE A 54 -1.24 -4.73 -5.09
N SER A 55 -0.48 -3.70 -5.43
CA SER A 55 0.81 -3.39 -4.78
C SER A 55 0.60 -2.98 -3.32
N SER A 56 -0.27 -2.01 -3.06
CA SER A 56 -0.55 -1.50 -1.71
C SER A 56 -1.08 -2.59 -0.77
N THR A 57 -2.02 -3.43 -1.22
CA THR A 57 -2.58 -4.51 -0.39
C THR A 57 -1.50 -5.51 0.03
N LEU A 58 -0.65 -5.93 -0.92
CA LEU A 58 0.40 -6.92 -0.63
C LEU A 58 1.50 -6.37 0.28
N VAL A 59 1.83 -5.08 0.18
CA VAL A 59 2.84 -4.45 1.04
C VAL A 59 2.29 -4.18 2.44
N GLN A 60 1.05 -3.69 2.53
CA GLN A 60 0.38 -3.46 3.82
C GLN A 60 0.30 -4.74 4.67
N ASP A 61 0.01 -5.89 4.05
CA ASP A 61 -0.10 -7.18 4.73
C ASP A 61 1.23 -7.67 5.34
N ILE A 62 2.37 -7.17 4.87
CA ILE A 62 3.71 -7.70 5.21
C ILE A 62 4.52 -6.72 6.05
N ALA A 63 4.53 -5.46 5.63
CA ALA A 63 5.50 -4.50 6.11
C ALA A 63 4.95 -3.69 7.29
N GLY A 64 3.63 -3.49 7.40
CA GLY A 64 3.01 -2.58 8.38
C GLY A 64 3.38 -1.10 8.18
N ASP A 65 4.57 -0.82 7.64
CA ASP A 65 5.08 0.44 7.13
C ASP A 65 5.07 0.41 5.59
N GLU A 66 4.63 1.52 4.99
CA GLU A 66 4.61 1.76 3.54
C GLU A 66 6.05 1.64 2.98
N ASN A 67 6.28 0.71 2.05
CA ASN A 67 7.54 0.59 1.31
C ASN A 67 7.25 0.96 -0.15
N GLU A 68 7.30 2.25 -0.44
CA GLU A 68 6.96 2.84 -1.75
C GLU A 68 7.75 2.19 -2.91
N ASP A 69 9.04 1.91 -2.71
CA ASP A 69 9.88 1.31 -3.75
C ASP A 69 9.45 -0.13 -4.07
N LEU A 70 9.07 -0.90 -3.05
CA LEU A 70 8.52 -2.24 -3.24
C LEU A 70 7.14 -2.17 -3.89
N GLU A 71 6.28 -1.25 -3.47
CA GLU A 71 4.96 -1.05 -4.08
C GLU A 71 5.09 -0.77 -5.58
N MET A 72 5.95 0.17 -5.95
CA MET A 72 6.22 0.51 -7.34
C MET A 72 6.78 -0.68 -8.12
N TYR A 73 7.70 -1.46 -7.53
CA TYR A 73 8.21 -2.67 -8.18
C TYR A 73 7.13 -3.74 -8.39
N LEU A 74 6.26 -3.94 -7.40
CA LEU A 74 5.14 -4.87 -7.50
C LEU A 74 4.15 -4.41 -8.58
N GLU A 75 3.90 -3.11 -8.65
CA GLU A 75 2.99 -2.49 -9.61
C GLU A 75 3.52 -2.60 -11.05
N GLU A 76 4.72 -2.10 -11.31
CA GLU A 76 5.23 -1.96 -12.67
C GLU A 76 5.80 -3.27 -13.24
N VAL A 77 6.43 -4.09 -12.39
CA VAL A 77 7.21 -5.25 -12.83
C VAL A 77 6.48 -6.55 -12.60
N ILE A 78 5.85 -6.72 -11.43
CA ILE A 78 5.26 -8.01 -11.04
C ILE A 78 3.82 -8.13 -11.53
N TYR A 79 2.98 -7.12 -11.34
CA TYR A 79 1.56 -7.19 -11.67
C TYR A 79 1.31 -7.61 -13.13
N PRO A 80 2.01 -7.10 -14.15
CA PRO A 80 1.82 -7.58 -15.52
C PRO A 80 1.99 -9.10 -15.69
N MET A 81 2.87 -9.71 -14.89
CA MET A 81 3.16 -11.15 -14.93
C MET A 81 2.06 -11.99 -14.25
N VAL A 82 1.46 -11.46 -13.19
CA VAL A 82 0.51 -12.18 -12.32
C VAL A 82 -0.94 -11.70 -12.47
N SER A 83 -1.20 -10.73 -13.33
CA SER A 83 -2.52 -10.11 -13.54
C SER A 83 -3.65 -11.09 -13.92
N LYS A 84 -3.29 -12.28 -14.42
CA LYS A 84 -4.24 -13.36 -14.75
C LYS A 84 -4.34 -14.43 -13.67
N SER A 85 -3.56 -14.34 -12.60
CA SER A 85 -3.54 -15.29 -11.51
C SER A 85 -4.78 -15.10 -10.63
N ASN A 86 -5.39 -16.22 -10.23
CA ASN A 86 -6.53 -16.20 -9.31
C ASN A 86 -6.10 -15.92 -7.86
N LYS A 87 -4.82 -16.14 -7.56
CA LYS A 87 -4.24 -16.02 -6.23
C LYS A 87 -2.81 -15.52 -6.35
N VAL A 88 -2.48 -14.51 -5.55
CA VAL A 88 -1.12 -14.02 -5.33
C VAL A 88 -0.96 -13.81 -3.83
N THR A 89 0.18 -14.21 -3.29
CA THR A 89 0.58 -13.95 -1.90
C THR A 89 2.02 -13.50 -1.89
N LEU A 90 2.37 -12.62 -0.96
CA LEU A 90 3.73 -12.16 -0.77
C LEU A 90 4.09 -12.36 0.70
N GLU A 91 5.29 -12.87 0.96
CA GLU A 91 5.78 -13.16 2.31
C GLU A 91 7.20 -12.60 2.46
N LYS A 92 7.51 -11.92 3.57
CA LYS A 92 8.89 -11.49 3.86
C LYS A 92 9.66 -12.64 4.51
N ILE A 93 10.63 -13.19 3.79
CA ILE A 93 11.49 -14.28 4.29
C ILE A 93 12.64 -13.75 5.14
N SER A 94 13.20 -12.60 4.76
CA SER A 94 14.28 -11.95 5.51
C SER A 94 14.24 -10.43 5.31
N GLY A 95 15.19 -9.70 5.92
CA GLY A 95 15.24 -8.24 5.90
C GLY A 95 15.09 -7.61 4.50
N SER A 96 15.64 -8.27 3.48
CA SER A 96 15.67 -7.80 2.08
C SER A 96 15.16 -8.85 1.07
N VAL A 97 14.47 -9.90 1.53
CA VAL A 97 14.00 -10.99 0.67
C VAL A 97 12.52 -11.25 0.88
N TYR A 98 11.79 -11.27 -0.23
CA TYR A 98 10.38 -11.57 -0.28
C TYR A 98 10.12 -12.78 -1.17
N LEU A 99 9.15 -13.61 -0.80
CA LEU A 99 8.66 -14.72 -1.59
C LEU A 99 7.27 -14.38 -2.09
N LEU A 100 7.15 -14.21 -3.41
CA LEU A 100 5.87 -14.07 -4.07
C LEU A 100 5.43 -15.42 -4.62
N SER A 101 4.24 -15.87 -4.22
CA SER A 101 3.64 -17.10 -4.73
C SER A 101 2.38 -16.77 -5.51
N TYR A 102 2.21 -17.35 -6.70
CA TYR A 102 1.05 -17.07 -7.55
C TYR A 102 0.55 -18.32 -8.28
N ASP A 103 -0.75 -18.38 -8.52
CA ASP A 103 -1.39 -19.43 -9.31
C ASP A 103 -1.23 -19.14 -10.81
N ASP A 104 -0.59 -20.05 -11.53
CA ASP A 104 -0.53 -20.05 -12.99
C ASP A 104 -1.18 -21.34 -13.51
N ASN A 105 -2.43 -21.21 -13.94
CA ASN A 105 -3.22 -22.31 -14.52
C ASN A 105 -3.31 -23.56 -13.61
N GLY A 106 -3.52 -23.38 -12.31
CA GLY A 106 -3.63 -24.45 -11.33
C GLY A 106 -2.29 -24.94 -10.77
N THR A 107 -1.17 -24.35 -11.21
CA THR A 107 0.16 -24.63 -10.68
C THR A 107 0.67 -23.44 -9.90
N MET A 108 0.99 -23.64 -8.62
CA MET A 108 1.64 -22.60 -7.82
C MET A 108 3.09 -22.39 -8.27
N LYS A 109 3.39 -21.17 -8.70
CA LYS A 109 4.74 -20.69 -9.01
C LYS A 109 5.24 -19.78 -7.91
N ASN A 110 6.56 -19.65 -7.80
CA ASN A 110 7.20 -18.81 -6.79
C ASN A 110 8.29 -17.93 -7.42
N LEU A 111 8.35 -16.68 -6.98
CA LEU A 111 9.43 -15.74 -7.24
C LEU A 111 10.09 -15.36 -5.90
N LEU A 112 11.41 -15.38 -5.87
CA LEU A 112 12.16 -14.65 -4.85
C LEU A 112 12.41 -13.25 -5.36
N ILE A 113 12.01 -12.25 -4.60
CA ILE A 113 12.29 -10.83 -4.84
C ILE A 113 13.35 -10.40 -3.83
N GLN A 114 14.51 -10.01 -4.34
CA GLN A 114 15.66 -9.58 -3.55
C GLN A 114 15.86 -8.08 -3.71
N GLU A 115 15.83 -7.36 -2.61
CA GLU A 115 16.23 -5.97 -2.51
C GLU A 115 17.74 -5.89 -2.25
N TYR A 116 18.48 -5.07 -2.99
CA TYR A 116 19.91 -4.84 -2.77
C TYR A 116 20.37 -3.47 -3.30
N TYR A 117 21.43 -2.92 -2.70
CA TYR A 117 22.09 -1.73 -3.23
C TYR A 117 22.98 -2.10 -4.43
N SER A 118 22.82 -1.40 -5.55
CA SER A 118 23.65 -1.56 -6.75
C SER A 118 24.69 -0.44 -6.85
N PRO A 119 25.99 -0.68 -6.58
CA PRO A 119 27.01 0.37 -6.69
C PRO A 119 27.19 0.93 -8.11
N ALA A 120 26.80 0.16 -9.13
CA ALA A 120 26.87 0.59 -10.53
C ALA A 120 25.78 1.61 -10.88
N LYS A 121 24.65 1.58 -10.16
CA LYS A 121 23.51 2.48 -10.37
C LYS A 121 23.35 3.52 -9.26
N ASP A 122 24.02 3.32 -8.13
CA ASP A 122 23.93 4.15 -6.92
C ASP A 122 22.50 4.24 -6.35
N GLU A 123 21.77 3.12 -6.36
CA GLU A 123 20.38 3.04 -5.91
C GLU A 123 20.05 1.66 -5.30
N MET A 124 18.95 1.59 -4.54
CA MET A 124 18.33 0.33 -4.14
C MET A 124 17.59 -0.27 -5.34
N VAL A 125 17.74 -1.56 -5.56
CA VAL A 125 17.17 -2.27 -6.71
C VAL A 125 16.49 -3.54 -6.22
N PHE A 126 15.35 -3.87 -6.85
CA PHE A 126 14.70 -5.15 -6.72
C PHE A 126 14.98 -6.03 -7.94
N ASP A 127 15.39 -7.27 -7.69
CA ASP A 127 15.48 -8.30 -8.73
C ASP A 127 14.64 -9.53 -8.36
N LYS A 128 14.14 -10.23 -9.37
CA LYS A 128 13.29 -11.41 -9.20
C LYS A 128 13.95 -12.65 -9.79
N THR A 129 13.84 -13.76 -9.08
CA THR A 129 14.30 -15.06 -9.55
C THR A 129 13.20 -16.10 -9.36
N GLU A 130 12.89 -16.87 -10.39
CA GLU A 130 11.99 -18.02 -10.26
C GLU A 130 12.59 -19.07 -9.34
N THR A 131 11.78 -19.61 -8.42
CA THR A 131 12.22 -20.66 -7.51
C THR A 131 11.19 -21.78 -7.39
N THR A 132 11.68 -22.96 -7.02
CA THR A 132 10.83 -24.08 -6.65
C THR A 132 10.85 -24.21 -5.14
N THR A 133 9.78 -23.78 -4.47
CA THR A 133 9.61 -24.07 -3.05
C THR A 133 9.00 -25.46 -2.92
N ASN A 134 9.75 -26.39 -2.34
CA ASN A 134 9.19 -27.69 -1.95
C ASN A 134 8.38 -27.52 -0.65
N ALA A 135 7.29 -26.75 -0.71
CA ALA A 135 6.52 -26.31 0.46
C ALA A 135 5.80 -27.44 1.23
N VAL A 136 5.94 -28.72 0.85
CA VAL A 136 5.22 -29.84 1.49
C VAL A 136 6.01 -30.53 2.62
N LYS A 137 7.31 -30.26 2.82
CA LYS A 137 8.13 -31.08 3.75
C LYS A 137 8.77 -30.37 4.95
N GLN A 138 8.59 -29.06 5.12
CA GLN A 138 9.33 -28.32 6.17
C GLN A 138 8.50 -27.91 7.39
N PHE A 139 7.18 -28.08 7.35
CA PHE A 139 6.29 -27.67 8.45
C PHE A 139 5.59 -28.82 9.20
N VAL A 140 5.95 -30.08 8.90
CA VAL A 140 5.55 -31.24 9.71
C VAL A 140 6.80 -31.89 10.29
N LYS A 141 7.14 -31.51 11.51
CA LYS A 141 7.96 -32.29 12.44
C LYS A 141 7.24 -32.35 13.77
#